data_AF-A0A1V5Y389-F1
#
_entry.id   AF-A0A1V5Y389-F1
#
_cell.length_a   1.000
_cell.length_b   1.000
_cell.length_c   1.000
_cell.angle_alpha   90.00
_cell.angle_beta   90.00
_cell.angle_gamma   90.00
#
_symmetry.space_group_name_H-M   'P 1'
#
loop_
_entity.id
_entity.type
_entity.pdbx_description
1 polymer ?
#
loop_
_entity_poly.entity_id
_entity_poly.type
_entity_poly.pdbx_seq_one_letter_code
_entity_poly.pdbx_strand_id
1 'polypeptide(L)'
;MYRKLLTKEFFKDNPYKKISAQRLVYSTLLYRGLENAADDVVLHTLSDERRENIAREKEIILAEKDPEIIFRLLRKNIEAVNRTVLINKALEFEAEILPMVAKKLVRNNHDTFIENAVRLLTWSKDDYTASLRERYSEFLSPYVQSVFCIVLGFRGSEDVIPWMMERFYEMKRRYPNENYDQGPLCALYELNARFYLS
;
A
#
# COMPACT_ATOMS: atom_id res chain seq x y z
N MET A 1 -14.11 8.32 20.20
CA MET A 1 -15.53 7.89 20.11
C MET A 1 -15.71 6.39 19.83
N TYR A 2 -14.87 5.76 19.01
CA TYR A 2 -15.10 4.38 18.53
C TYR A 2 -14.30 3.28 19.25
N ARG A 3 -13.60 3.60 20.35
CA ARG A 3 -12.77 2.66 21.12
C ARG A 3 -13.48 1.35 21.51
N LYS A 4 -14.80 1.40 21.75
CA LYS A 4 -15.62 0.23 22.06
C LYS A 4 -15.67 -0.83 20.94
N LEU A 5 -15.35 -0.44 19.70
CA LEU A 5 -15.26 -1.35 18.56
C LEU A 5 -13.87 -2.01 18.45
N LEU A 6 -12.83 -1.36 18.99
CA LEU A 6 -11.43 -1.79 18.92
C LEU A 6 -10.97 -2.32 20.28
N THR A 7 -11.68 -3.30 20.82
CA THR A 7 -11.36 -3.86 22.14
C THR A 7 -10.11 -4.74 22.08
N LYS A 8 -9.45 -4.93 23.24
CA LYS A 8 -8.36 -5.92 23.36
C LYS A 8 -8.82 -7.32 22.96
N GLU A 9 -10.06 -7.67 23.26
CA GLU A 9 -10.66 -8.95 22.92
C GLU A 9 -10.86 -9.10 21.41
N PHE A 10 -11.34 -8.06 20.71
CA PHE A 10 -11.43 -8.07 19.26
C PHE A 10 -10.09 -8.43 18.59
N PHE A 11 -8.99 -7.78 19.00
CA PHE A 11 -7.66 -8.04 18.44
C PHE A 11 -7.06 -9.37 18.90
N LYS A 12 -7.46 -9.88 20.07
CA LYS A 12 -7.06 -11.22 20.54
C LYS A 12 -7.72 -12.31 19.70
N ASP A 13 -9.00 -12.13 19.37
CA ASP A 13 -9.78 -13.08 18.58
C ASP A 13 -9.50 -12.99 17.07
N ASN A 14 -8.94 -11.86 16.63
CA ASN A 14 -8.58 -11.60 15.24
C ASN A 14 -7.10 -11.20 15.15
N PRO A 15 -6.16 -12.11 15.43
CA PRO A 15 -4.74 -11.82 15.30
C PRO A 15 -4.34 -11.71 13.83
N TYR A 16 -3.25 -10.99 13.59
CA TYR A 16 -2.61 -11.00 12.28
C TYR A 16 -2.23 -12.40 11.83
N LYS A 17 -2.51 -12.71 10.56
CA LYS A 17 -1.86 -13.81 9.86
C LYS A 17 -0.43 -13.36 9.53
N LYS A 18 0.56 -14.04 10.14
CA LYS A 18 1.99 -13.71 10.01
C LYS A 18 2.46 -13.68 8.55
N ILE A 19 1.88 -14.50 7.68
CA ILE A 19 2.24 -14.59 6.27
C ILE A 19 0.97 -14.30 5.44
N SER A 20 0.84 -13.05 4.99
CA SER A 20 -0.16 -12.63 4.00
C SER A 20 0.37 -11.46 3.18
N ALA A 21 -0.09 -11.31 1.94
CA ALA A 21 0.31 -10.18 1.08
C ALA A 21 -0.03 -8.83 1.74
N GLN A 22 -1.20 -8.73 2.36
CA GLN A 22 -1.66 -7.57 3.12
C GLN A 22 -0.71 -7.20 4.26
N ARG A 23 -0.24 -8.21 5.00
CA ARG A 23 0.70 -7.99 6.10
C ARG A 23 2.06 -7.52 5.60
N LEU A 24 2.54 -8.05 4.47
CA LEU A 24 3.76 -7.58 3.82
C LEU A 24 3.61 -6.11 3.39
N VAL A 25 2.55 -5.77 2.65
CA VAL A 25 2.24 -4.39 2.24
C VAL A 25 2.20 -3.47 3.46
N TYR A 26 1.42 -3.81 4.50
CA TYR A 26 1.35 -3.01 5.73
C TYR A 26 2.73 -2.79 6.36
N SER A 27 3.56 -3.82 6.43
CA SER A 27 4.89 -3.73 7.06
C SER A 27 5.81 -2.78 6.29
N THR A 28 5.74 -2.79 4.96
CA THR A 28 6.53 -1.87 4.12
C THR A 28 6.08 -0.41 4.24
N LEU A 29 4.81 -0.17 4.57
CA LEU A 29 4.29 1.18 4.81
C LEU A 29 4.60 1.67 6.23
N LEU A 30 4.52 0.79 7.22
CA LEU A 30 4.77 1.11 8.64
C LEU A 30 6.24 1.48 8.88
N TYR A 31 7.17 0.72 8.31
CA TYR A 31 8.60 0.91 8.51
C TYR A 31 9.25 1.53 7.28
N ARG A 32 9.01 2.83 7.09
CA ARG A 32 9.65 3.58 5.99
C ARG A 32 11.17 3.44 6.08
N GLY A 33 11.79 2.94 5.01
CA GLY A 33 13.24 2.69 4.94
C GLY A 33 13.69 1.27 5.28
N LEU A 34 12.79 0.39 5.76
CA LEU A 34 13.10 -1.04 5.95
C LEU A 34 13.55 -1.69 4.64
N GLU A 35 12.92 -1.31 3.53
CA GLU A 35 13.27 -1.81 2.20
C GLU A 35 14.67 -1.37 1.79
N ASN A 36 15.05 -0.11 2.02
CA ASN A 36 16.40 0.36 1.71
C ASN A 36 17.46 -0.44 2.49
N ALA A 37 17.22 -0.72 3.77
CA ALA A 37 18.13 -1.54 4.58
C ALA A 37 18.23 -2.99 4.07
N ALA A 38 17.11 -3.56 3.60
CA ALA A 38 17.11 -4.89 2.99
C ALA A 38 17.83 -4.90 1.62
N ASP A 39 17.60 -3.86 0.82
CA ASP A 39 18.19 -3.70 -0.51
C ASP A 39 19.72 -3.61 -0.40
N ASP A 40 20.25 -2.85 0.56
CA ASP A 40 21.69 -2.74 0.82
C ASP A 40 22.32 -4.12 1.09
N VAL A 41 21.68 -4.94 1.92
CA VAL A 41 22.15 -6.31 2.21
C VAL A 41 22.10 -7.19 0.95
N VAL A 42 21.02 -7.11 0.19
CA VAL A 42 20.80 -7.95 -1.00
C VAL A 42 21.83 -7.60 -2.09
N LEU A 43 22.12 -6.32 -2.33
CA LEU A 43 23.04 -5.87 -3.39
C LEU A 43 24.43 -6.52 -3.32
N HIS A 44 24.93 -6.77 -2.11
CA HIS A 44 26.22 -7.42 -1.88
C HIS A 44 26.24 -8.90 -2.27
N THR A 45 25.07 -9.53 -2.42
CA THR A 45 24.94 -10.96 -2.75
C THR A 45 24.69 -11.24 -4.23
N LEU A 46 24.47 -10.19 -5.03
CA LEU A 46 24.14 -10.31 -6.45
C LEU A 46 25.37 -10.53 -7.33
N SER A 47 25.16 -10.92 -8.59
CA SER A 47 26.21 -10.90 -9.61
C SER A 47 26.55 -9.48 -10.04
N ASP A 48 27.74 -9.29 -10.61
CA ASP A 48 28.15 -7.99 -11.19
C ASP A 48 27.18 -7.52 -12.28
N GLU A 49 26.82 -8.40 -13.21
CA GLU A 49 25.86 -8.10 -14.28
C GLU A 49 24.52 -7.59 -13.73
N ARG A 50 23.98 -8.24 -12.68
CA ARG A 50 22.71 -7.82 -12.09
C ARG A 50 22.85 -6.48 -11.36
N ARG A 51 23.97 -6.22 -10.69
CA ARG A 51 24.27 -4.91 -10.08
C ARG A 51 24.34 -3.80 -11.13
N GLU A 52 24.98 -4.05 -12.27
CA GLU A 52 25.05 -3.10 -13.38
C GLU A 52 23.65 -2.82 -13.97
N ASN A 53 22.81 -3.85 -14.11
CA ASN A 53 21.42 -3.68 -14.55
C ASN A 53 20.61 -2.81 -13.58
N ILE A 54 20.73 -3.08 -12.28
CA ILE A 54 20.10 -2.29 -11.21
C ILE A 54 20.56 -0.83 -11.27
N ALA A 55 21.86 -0.59 -11.40
CA ALA A 55 22.42 0.77 -11.46
C ALA A 55 21.90 1.53 -12.69
N ARG A 56 21.90 0.90 -13.87
CA ARG A 56 21.37 1.51 -15.09
C ARG A 56 19.88 1.82 -14.99
N GLU A 57 19.08 0.90 -14.46
CA GLU A 57 17.65 1.15 -14.25
C GLU A 57 17.41 2.30 -13.26
N LYS A 58 18.20 2.37 -12.18
CA LYS A 58 18.15 3.46 -11.20
C LYS A 58 18.46 4.82 -11.85
N GLU A 59 19.49 4.89 -12.68
CA GLU A 59 19.86 6.12 -13.41
C GLU A 59 18.73 6.58 -14.34
N ILE A 60 18.10 5.64 -15.08
CA ILE A 60 16.95 5.95 -15.94
C ILE A 60 15.80 6.53 -15.12
N ILE A 61 15.47 5.93 -13.97
CA ILE A 61 14.40 6.42 -13.10
C ILE A 61 14.71 7.84 -12.61
N LEU A 62 15.92 8.09 -12.13
CA LEU A 62 16.31 9.38 -11.55
C LEU A 62 16.37 10.50 -12.59
N ALA A 63 16.81 10.17 -13.82
CA ALA A 63 16.92 11.12 -14.92
C ALA A 63 15.58 11.47 -15.57
N GLU A 64 14.54 10.65 -15.37
CA GLU A 64 13.22 10.86 -15.97
C GLU A 64 12.56 12.15 -15.46
N LYS A 65 11.95 12.92 -16.37
CA LYS A 65 11.29 14.19 -16.10
C LYS A 65 9.84 14.22 -16.57
N ASP A 66 9.42 13.24 -17.35
CA ASP A 66 8.05 13.12 -17.84
C ASP A 66 7.22 12.25 -16.88
N PRO A 67 6.20 12.84 -16.19
CA PRO A 67 5.31 12.11 -15.29
C PRO A 67 4.59 10.94 -15.95
N GLU A 68 4.30 10.99 -17.25
CA GLU A 68 3.66 9.89 -17.96
C GLU A 68 4.60 8.68 -18.09
N ILE A 69 5.89 8.93 -18.30
CA ILE A 69 6.88 7.85 -18.35
C ILE A 69 7.06 7.23 -16.97
N ILE A 70 7.17 8.05 -15.93
CA ILE A 70 7.23 7.59 -14.53
C ILE A 70 5.98 6.75 -14.21
N PHE A 71 4.79 7.21 -14.59
CA PHE A 71 3.56 6.46 -14.40
C PHE A 71 3.55 5.12 -15.14
N ARG A 72 4.13 5.05 -16.34
CA ARG A 72 4.31 3.76 -17.05
C ARG A 72 5.28 2.84 -16.31
N LEU A 73 6.34 3.36 -15.70
CA LEU A 73 7.28 2.57 -14.89
C LEU A 73 6.61 1.93 -13.66
N LEU A 74 5.65 2.63 -13.02
CA LEU A 74 4.88 2.08 -11.89
C LEU A 74 4.12 0.78 -12.23
N ARG A 75 3.93 0.51 -13.53
CA ARG A 75 3.21 -0.67 -14.04
C ARG A 75 4.14 -1.77 -14.54
N LYS A 76 5.44 -1.52 -14.64
CA LYS A 76 6.44 -2.49 -15.12
C LYS A 76 7.04 -3.28 -13.97
N ASN A 77 7.53 -4.47 -14.29
CA ASN A 77 8.34 -5.24 -13.36
C ASN A 77 9.78 -4.72 -13.42
N ILE A 78 10.07 -3.72 -12.59
CA ILE A 78 11.42 -3.19 -12.36
C ILE A 78 12.14 -4.03 -11.29
N GLU A 79 13.45 -3.86 -11.16
CA GLU A 79 14.19 -4.51 -10.07
C GLU A 79 13.62 -4.06 -8.72
N ALA A 80 13.39 -5.04 -7.82
CA ALA A 80 12.74 -4.79 -6.54
C ALA A 80 13.47 -3.72 -5.72
N VAL A 81 14.81 -3.73 -5.76
CA VAL A 81 15.68 -2.76 -5.07
C VAL A 81 15.53 -1.32 -5.59
N ASN A 82 14.99 -1.14 -6.79
CA ASN A 82 14.75 0.17 -7.38
C ASN A 82 13.33 0.69 -7.12
N ARG A 83 12.47 -0.11 -6.46
CA ARG A 83 11.08 0.26 -6.22
C ARG A 83 10.96 1.51 -5.35
N THR A 84 11.72 1.59 -4.26
CA THR A 84 11.71 2.79 -3.40
C THR A 84 12.18 4.03 -4.16
N VAL A 85 13.18 3.88 -5.04
CA VAL A 85 13.66 4.98 -5.90
C VAL A 85 12.55 5.45 -6.83
N LEU A 86 11.85 4.53 -7.51
CA LEU A 86 10.73 4.87 -8.38
C LEU A 86 9.59 5.55 -7.64
N ILE A 87 9.24 5.08 -6.44
CA ILE A 87 8.15 5.69 -5.65
C ILE A 87 8.53 7.10 -5.21
N ASN A 88 9.75 7.31 -4.68
CA ASN A 88 10.22 8.65 -4.32
C ASN A 88 10.21 9.58 -5.54
N LYS A 89 10.65 9.09 -6.70
CA LYS A 89 10.62 9.85 -7.95
C LYS A 89 9.20 10.23 -8.35
N ALA A 90 8.25 9.30 -8.26
CA ALA A 90 6.85 9.58 -8.56
C ALA A 90 6.20 10.57 -7.58
N LEU A 91 6.64 10.62 -6.32
CA LEU A 91 6.17 11.62 -5.36
C LEU A 91 6.65 13.05 -5.68
N GLU A 92 7.73 13.22 -6.45
CA GLU A 92 8.14 14.55 -6.94
C GLU A 92 7.12 15.17 -7.90
N PHE A 93 6.30 14.33 -8.55
CA PHE A 93 5.27 14.72 -9.54
C PHE A 93 3.87 14.29 -9.06
N GLU A 94 3.62 14.36 -7.76
CA GLU A 94 2.40 13.79 -7.17
C GLU A 94 1.10 14.46 -7.70
N ALA A 95 1.15 15.76 -8.03
CA ALA A 95 0.01 16.49 -8.56
C ALA A 95 -0.47 15.93 -9.91
N GLU A 96 0.47 15.48 -10.76
CA GLU A 96 0.19 14.86 -12.05
C GLU A 96 -0.07 13.35 -11.92
N ILE A 97 0.70 12.66 -11.06
CA ILE A 97 0.69 11.20 -10.95
C ILE A 97 -0.51 10.67 -10.16
N LEU A 98 -0.90 11.30 -9.07
CA LEU A 98 -1.98 10.78 -8.22
C LEU A 98 -3.34 10.69 -8.92
N PRO A 99 -3.78 11.67 -9.75
CA PRO A 99 -4.99 11.51 -10.55
C PRO A 99 -4.94 10.28 -11.48
N MET A 100 -3.78 10.04 -12.12
CA MET A 100 -3.58 8.88 -12.98
C MET A 100 -3.64 7.57 -12.18
N VAL A 101 -3.00 7.55 -11.00
CA VAL A 101 -3.00 6.43 -10.08
C VAL A 101 -4.41 6.11 -9.59
N ALA A 102 -5.13 7.10 -9.05
CA ALA A 102 -6.48 6.95 -8.54
C ALA A 102 -7.45 6.44 -9.63
N LYS A 103 -7.39 7.01 -10.84
CA LYS A 103 -8.20 6.58 -11.97
C LYS A 103 -7.90 5.14 -12.38
N LYS A 104 -6.61 4.75 -12.41
CA LYS A 104 -6.19 3.42 -12.85
C LYS A 104 -6.48 2.35 -11.80
N LEU A 105 -6.25 2.64 -10.52
CA LEU A 105 -6.39 1.71 -9.40
C LEU A 105 -7.78 1.05 -9.37
N VAL A 106 -8.83 1.83 -9.64
CA VAL A 106 -10.22 1.35 -9.66
C VAL A 106 -10.43 0.18 -10.63
N ARG A 107 -9.75 0.20 -11.78
CA ARG A 107 -9.97 -0.76 -12.87
C ARG A 107 -8.82 -1.75 -13.04
N ASN A 108 -7.91 -1.86 -12.08
CA ASN A 108 -6.67 -2.62 -12.24
C ASN A 108 -6.66 -3.91 -11.40
N ASN A 109 -6.02 -4.94 -11.94
CA ASN A 109 -5.80 -6.23 -11.29
C ASN A 109 -4.32 -6.67 -11.33
N HIS A 110 -3.40 -5.78 -11.72
CA HIS A 110 -1.96 -6.08 -11.73
C HIS A 110 -1.33 -5.72 -10.38
N ASP A 111 -0.90 -6.73 -9.62
CA ASP A 111 -0.40 -6.59 -8.24
C ASP A 111 0.74 -5.58 -8.11
N THR A 112 1.72 -5.60 -9.03
CA THR A 112 2.84 -4.64 -9.02
C THR A 112 2.37 -3.18 -9.02
N PHE A 113 1.38 -2.85 -9.86
CA PHE A 113 0.85 -1.49 -9.89
C PHE A 113 0.03 -1.19 -8.64
N ILE A 114 -0.73 -2.16 -8.14
CA ILE A 114 -1.57 -1.99 -6.94
C ILE A 114 -0.69 -1.64 -5.73
N GLU A 115 0.41 -2.37 -5.52
CA GLU A 115 1.32 -2.11 -4.41
C GLU A 115 2.03 -0.76 -4.55
N ASN A 116 2.47 -0.40 -5.75
CA ASN A 116 3.05 0.91 -6.02
C ASN A 116 2.04 2.05 -5.77
N ALA A 117 0.80 1.87 -6.22
CA ALA A 117 -0.28 2.83 -6.01
C ALA A 117 -0.60 3.03 -4.52
N VAL A 118 -0.65 1.94 -3.75
CA VAL A 118 -0.88 1.99 -2.29
C VAL A 118 0.23 2.78 -1.58
N ARG A 119 1.50 2.59 -1.96
CA ARG A 119 2.63 3.36 -1.41
C ARG A 119 2.50 4.84 -1.72
N LEU A 120 2.22 5.18 -2.98
CA LEU A 120 2.04 6.57 -3.40
C LEU A 120 0.89 7.23 -2.65
N LEU A 121 -0.28 6.58 -2.59
CA LEU A 121 -1.44 7.11 -1.89
C LEU A 121 -1.18 7.28 -0.38
N THR A 122 -0.34 6.44 0.22
CA THR A 122 0.00 6.53 1.64
C THR A 122 0.97 7.69 1.90
N TRP A 123 2.00 7.83 1.07
CA TRP A 123 3.13 8.74 1.31
C TRP A 123 3.00 10.11 0.63
N SER A 124 2.01 10.32 -0.22
CA SER A 124 1.73 11.62 -0.84
C SER A 124 1.36 12.69 0.17
N LYS A 125 1.50 13.96 -0.21
CA LYS A 125 0.91 15.06 0.55
C LYS A 125 -0.59 15.13 0.28
N ASP A 126 -0.96 15.09 -0.99
CA ASP A 126 -2.36 15.13 -1.42
C ASP A 126 -3.11 13.86 -1.00
N ASP A 127 -4.32 14.06 -0.48
CA ASP A 127 -5.15 12.99 0.05
C ASP A 127 -6.30 12.64 -0.90
N TYR A 128 -6.21 11.49 -1.55
CA TYR A 128 -7.25 10.95 -2.42
C TYR A 128 -8.16 9.93 -1.73
N THR A 129 -7.93 9.64 -0.44
CA THR A 129 -8.59 8.52 0.25
C THR A 129 -10.10 8.69 0.37
N ALA A 130 -10.59 9.92 0.59
CA ALA A 130 -12.03 10.20 0.63
C ALA A 130 -12.70 9.87 -0.72
N SER A 131 -12.18 10.43 -1.82
CA SER A 131 -12.71 10.20 -3.17
C SER A 131 -12.65 8.72 -3.60
N LEU A 132 -11.57 8.02 -3.23
CA LEU A 132 -11.41 6.60 -3.53
C LEU A 132 -12.30 5.72 -2.66
N ARG A 133 -12.59 6.12 -1.42
CA ARG A 133 -13.52 5.41 -0.53
C ARG A 133 -14.96 5.47 -1.05
N GLU A 134 -15.38 6.61 -1.61
CA GLU A 134 -16.71 6.72 -2.25
C GLU A 134 -16.87 5.75 -3.42
N ARG A 135 -15.76 5.45 -4.11
CA ARG A 135 -15.70 4.56 -5.27
C ARG A 135 -15.21 3.15 -4.92
N TYR A 136 -15.18 2.80 -3.64
CA TYR A 136 -14.61 1.53 -3.16
C TYR A 136 -15.26 0.30 -3.79
N SER A 137 -16.58 0.35 -4.02
CA SER A 137 -17.34 -0.72 -4.65
C SER A 137 -17.01 -0.90 -6.14
N GLU A 138 -16.42 0.12 -6.79
CA GLU A 138 -16.00 0.05 -8.19
C GLU A 138 -14.66 -0.68 -8.38
N PHE A 139 -13.91 -0.92 -7.29
CA PHE A 139 -12.63 -1.60 -7.37
C PHE A 139 -12.79 -3.02 -7.93
N LEU A 140 -12.13 -3.29 -9.06
CA LEU A 140 -12.27 -4.54 -9.79
C LEU A 140 -11.79 -5.76 -8.98
N SER A 141 -10.76 -5.59 -8.16
CA SER A 141 -10.12 -6.68 -7.44
C SER A 141 -10.39 -6.61 -5.93
N PRO A 142 -10.78 -7.73 -5.29
CA PRO A 142 -10.85 -7.82 -3.82
C PRO A 142 -9.50 -7.55 -3.15
N TYR A 143 -8.40 -7.80 -3.84
CA TYR A 143 -7.07 -7.44 -3.36
C TYR A 143 -6.91 -5.93 -3.24
N VAL A 144 -7.33 -5.16 -4.26
CA VAL A 144 -7.31 -3.68 -4.21
C VAL A 144 -8.17 -3.16 -3.07
N GLN A 145 -9.38 -3.72 -2.92
CA GLN A 145 -10.26 -3.39 -1.79
C GLN A 145 -9.59 -3.64 -0.44
N SER A 146 -8.89 -4.75 -0.32
CA SER A 146 -8.17 -5.15 0.90
C SER A 146 -7.01 -4.19 1.20
N VAL A 147 -6.11 -3.95 0.25
CA VAL A 147 -4.93 -3.12 0.50
C VAL A 147 -5.23 -1.62 0.54
N PHE A 148 -6.30 -1.17 -0.10
CA PHE A 148 -6.77 0.21 0.05
C PHE A 148 -7.27 0.51 1.46
N CYS A 149 -7.85 -0.48 2.16
CA CYS A 149 -8.16 -0.34 3.58
C CYS A 149 -6.90 0.00 4.39
N ILE A 150 -5.73 -0.54 4.04
CA ILE A 150 -4.47 -0.22 4.72
C ILE A 150 -4.12 1.27 4.54
N VAL A 151 -4.29 1.83 3.34
CA VAL A 151 -4.09 3.27 3.07
C VAL A 151 -4.99 4.11 3.99
N LEU A 152 -6.27 3.74 4.11
CA LEU A 152 -7.20 4.38 5.04
C LEU A 152 -6.78 4.21 6.51
N GLY A 153 -6.11 3.12 6.88
CA GLY A 153 -5.54 2.94 8.20
C GLY A 153 -4.48 3.98 8.56
N PHE A 154 -3.60 4.31 7.60
CA PHE A 154 -2.54 5.31 7.79
C PHE A 154 -3.04 6.76 7.68
N ARG A 155 -4.01 7.02 6.80
CA ARG A 155 -4.41 8.40 6.46
C ARG A 155 -5.78 8.80 6.96
N GLY A 156 -6.70 7.85 7.04
CA GLY A 156 -8.08 8.11 7.40
C GLY A 156 -8.24 8.66 8.82
N SER A 157 -9.34 9.35 9.02
CA SER A 157 -9.79 9.87 10.32
C SER A 157 -10.48 8.79 11.16
N GLU A 158 -10.70 9.10 12.45
CA GLU A 158 -11.27 8.18 13.43
C GLU A 158 -12.66 7.62 13.02
N ASP A 159 -13.44 8.40 12.26
CA ASP A 159 -14.78 8.04 11.75
C ASP A 159 -14.78 6.95 10.67
N VAL A 160 -13.61 6.57 10.14
CA VAL A 160 -13.49 5.42 9.24
C VAL A 160 -13.68 4.09 9.99
N ILE A 161 -13.48 4.05 11.32
CA ILE A 161 -13.47 2.81 12.10
C ILE A 161 -14.74 1.95 11.91
N PRO A 162 -15.98 2.47 12.04
CA PRO A 162 -17.18 1.66 11.85
C PRO A 162 -17.25 1.02 10.45
N TRP A 163 -16.97 1.81 9.42
CA TRP A 163 -16.93 1.32 8.04
C TRP A 163 -15.84 0.27 7.84
N MET A 164 -14.68 0.44 8.48
CA MET A 164 -13.57 -0.51 8.41
C MET A 164 -13.92 -1.85 9.08
N MET A 165 -14.64 -1.83 10.20
CA MET A 165 -15.16 -3.03 10.86
C MET A 165 -16.12 -3.80 9.96
N GLU A 166 -17.02 -3.10 9.25
CA GLU A 166 -17.90 -3.74 8.28
C GLU A 166 -17.12 -4.43 7.17
N ARG A 167 -16.11 -3.74 6.59
CA ARG A 167 -15.27 -4.30 5.52
C ARG A 167 -14.50 -5.54 6.01
N PHE A 168 -14.00 -5.53 7.24
CA PHE A 168 -13.36 -6.69 7.86
C PHE A 168 -14.27 -7.92 7.87
N TYR A 169 -15.47 -7.80 8.45
CA TYR A 169 -16.40 -8.92 8.52
C TYR A 169 -16.95 -9.32 7.14
N GLU A 170 -17.18 -8.35 6.26
CA GLU A 170 -17.62 -8.60 4.88
C GLU A 170 -16.60 -9.45 4.12
N MET A 171 -15.31 -9.07 4.14
CA MET A 171 -14.26 -9.80 3.45
C MET A 171 -14.04 -11.19 4.05
N LYS A 172 -14.04 -11.30 5.38
CA LYS A 172 -13.91 -12.58 6.09
C LYS A 172 -15.03 -13.56 5.71
N ARG A 173 -16.25 -13.06 5.54
CA ARG A 173 -17.42 -13.85 5.12
C ARG A 173 -17.42 -14.17 3.63
N ARG A 174 -17.08 -13.20 2.77
CA ARG A 174 -17.16 -13.33 1.31
C ARG A 174 -16.02 -14.16 0.73
N TYR A 175 -14.84 -14.11 1.35
CA TYR A 175 -13.64 -14.80 0.89
C TYR A 175 -12.98 -15.60 2.02
N PRO A 176 -13.66 -16.63 2.56
CA PRO A 176 -13.20 -17.35 3.75
C PRO A 176 -11.89 -18.13 3.54
N ASN A 177 -11.56 -18.46 2.28
CA ASN A 177 -10.33 -19.17 1.90
C ASN A 177 -9.18 -18.23 1.54
N GLU A 178 -9.42 -16.93 1.51
CA GLU A 178 -8.44 -15.91 1.18
C GLU A 178 -8.03 -15.12 2.44
N ASN A 179 -7.06 -14.21 2.29
CA ASN A 179 -6.58 -13.35 3.37
C ASN A 179 -6.99 -11.88 3.19
N TYR A 180 -8.03 -11.60 2.39
CA TYR A 180 -8.43 -10.22 2.10
C TYR A 180 -8.91 -9.46 3.35
N ASP A 181 -9.44 -10.17 4.35
CA ASP A 181 -9.78 -9.60 5.67
C ASP A 181 -8.58 -8.97 6.40
N GLN A 182 -7.36 -9.40 6.06
CA GLN A 182 -6.15 -8.91 6.72
C GLN A 182 -5.85 -7.44 6.39
N GLY A 183 -6.32 -6.93 5.25
CA GLY A 183 -6.19 -5.52 4.88
C GLY A 183 -6.92 -4.58 5.83
N PRO A 184 -8.25 -4.69 5.97
CA PRO A 184 -9.00 -3.93 6.97
C PRO A 184 -8.57 -4.25 8.41
N LEU A 185 -8.15 -5.48 8.73
CA LEU A 185 -7.61 -5.77 10.05
C LEU A 185 -6.34 -4.95 10.35
N CYS A 186 -5.36 -4.92 9.44
CA CYS A 186 -4.16 -4.06 9.57
C CYS A 186 -4.52 -2.59 9.74
N ALA A 187 -5.52 -2.12 8.99
CA ALA A 187 -6.00 -0.76 9.14
C ALA A 187 -6.61 -0.49 10.53
N LEU A 188 -7.37 -1.42 11.09
CA LEU A 188 -7.97 -1.29 12.43
C LEU A 188 -6.90 -1.23 13.53
N TYR A 189 -5.84 -2.02 13.44
CA TYR A 189 -4.70 -1.92 14.35
C TYR A 189 -4.00 -0.56 14.24
N GLU A 190 -3.79 -0.06 13.02
CA GLU A 190 -3.18 1.24 12.78
C GLU A 190 -4.05 2.38 13.35
N LEU A 191 -5.36 2.36 13.09
CA LEU A 191 -6.31 3.31 13.66
C LEU A 191 -6.33 3.24 15.19
N ASN A 192 -6.26 2.04 15.77
CA ASN A 192 -6.19 1.89 17.22
C ASN A 192 -4.89 2.48 17.80
N ALA A 193 -3.76 2.24 17.14
CA ALA A 193 -2.48 2.81 17.55
C ALA A 193 -2.49 4.35 17.49
N ARG A 194 -2.97 4.91 16.38
CA ARG A 194 -3.02 6.36 16.14
C ARG A 194 -3.93 7.11 17.12
N PHE A 195 -5.11 6.55 17.44
CA PHE A 195 -6.15 7.29 18.16
C PHE A 195 -6.37 6.86 19.62
N TYR A 196 -5.90 5.68 20.06
CA TYR A 196 -6.23 5.15 21.39
C TYR A 196 -5.07 4.55 22.19
N LEU A 197 -3.88 4.40 21.59
CA LEU A 197 -2.68 3.91 22.27
C LEU A 197 -1.59 5.00 22.40
N SER A 198 -1.89 6.23 21.97
CA SER A 198 -1.09 7.43 22.20
C SER A 198 -1.25 8.00 23.60
#